data_AF-A0AB40CGG6-F1
#
_entry.id   AF-A0AB40CGG6-F1
#
_cell.length_a   1.000
_cell.length_b   1.000
_cell.length_c   1.000
_cell.angle_alpha   90.00
_cell.angle_beta   90.00
_cell.angle_gamma   90.00
#
_symmetry.space_group_name_H-M   'P 1'
#
loop_
_entity.id
_entity.type
_entity.pdbx_description
1 polymer ?
#
loop_
_entity_poly.entity_id
_entity_poly.type
_entity_poly.pdbx_seq_one_letter_code
_entity_poly.pdbx_strand_id
1 'polypeptide(L)'
;MLIQELLPVIRFDELRSSSTYAGADSCAVCLYEFDGEAEIRRLTNCRHIFHRSCLDRWMQHDQRTCPLCRTPLIPDELQDSFNERFWAAAAIIPDSSFFSSEYHSLSPT
;
A
#
# COMPACT_ATOMS: atom_id res chain seq x y z
N MET A 1 10.01 5.10 -3.20
CA MET A 1 9.72 3.68 -3.50
C MET A 1 8.36 3.61 -4.19
N LEU A 2 8.23 2.79 -5.25
CA LEU A 2 7.05 2.70 -6.14
C LEU A 2 5.68 2.56 -5.43
N ILE A 3 5.65 2.08 -4.18
CA ILE A 3 4.45 1.97 -3.34
C ILE A 3 3.80 3.34 -3.05
N GLN A 4 4.62 4.40 -2.92
CA GLN A 4 4.14 5.74 -2.57
C GLN A 4 3.34 6.43 -3.68
N GLU A 5 3.39 5.93 -4.92
CA GLU A 5 2.68 6.49 -6.08
C GLU A 5 1.28 5.89 -6.25
N LEU A 6 0.97 4.81 -5.53
CA LEU A 6 -0.32 4.10 -5.66
C LEU A 6 -1.39 4.57 -4.68
N LEU A 7 -0.98 5.14 -3.55
CA LEU A 7 -1.90 5.58 -2.53
C LEU A 7 -2.15 7.08 -2.76
N PRO A 8 -3.32 7.50 -3.27
CA PRO A 8 -3.58 8.90 -3.50
C PRO A 8 -3.46 9.68 -2.18
N VAL A 9 -2.82 10.85 -2.27
CA VAL A 9 -2.81 11.82 -1.20
C VAL A 9 -4.01 12.74 -1.42
N ILE A 10 -4.83 12.88 -0.38
CA ILE A 10 -6.00 13.76 -0.38
C ILE A 10 -5.93 14.64 0.87
N ARG A 11 -6.54 15.83 0.81
CA ARG A 11 -6.73 16.64 2.01
C ARG A 11 -7.86 16.06 2.86
N PHE A 12 -7.73 16.19 4.18
CA PHE A 12 -8.71 15.63 5.09
C PHE A 12 -10.08 16.32 4.98
N ASP A 13 -10.13 17.63 4.73
CA ASP A 13 -11.39 18.37 4.55
C ASP A 13 -12.18 17.90 3.32
N GLU A 14 -11.49 17.61 2.21
CA GLU A 14 -12.09 17.03 1.02
C GLU A 14 -12.71 15.65 1.29
N LEU A 15 -12.04 14.82 2.11
CA LEU A 15 -12.57 13.52 2.50
C LEU A 15 -13.76 13.66 3.47
N ARG A 16 -13.64 14.52 4.47
CA ARG A 16 -14.64 14.74 5.53
C ARG A 16 -15.91 15.42 5.02
N SER A 17 -15.80 16.27 3.99
CA SER A 17 -16.94 16.92 3.34
C SER A 17 -17.80 15.95 2.51
N SER A 18 -17.30 14.74 2.23
CA SER A 18 -18.11 13.68 1.62
C SER A 18 -19.23 13.23 2.58
N SER A 19 -20.47 13.24 2.10
CA SER A 19 -21.64 12.74 2.83
C SER A 19 -21.57 11.25 3.22
N THR A 20 -20.58 10.52 2.70
CA THR A 20 -20.35 9.09 2.96
C THR A 20 -19.20 8.82 3.92
N TYR A 21 -18.56 9.86 4.44
CA TYR A 21 -17.43 9.70 5.35
C TYR A 21 -17.88 9.22 6.74
N ALA A 22 -17.43 8.04 7.13
CA ALA A 22 -17.61 7.45 8.46
C ALA A 22 -16.27 6.94 9.03
N GLY A 23 -15.18 7.62 8.67
CA GLY A 23 -13.82 7.28 9.10
C GLY A 23 -13.45 7.87 10.46
N ALA A 24 -12.20 7.64 10.86
CA ALA A 24 -11.64 8.20 12.10
C ALA A 24 -11.09 9.61 11.88
N ASP A 25 -11.29 10.49 12.86
CA ASP A 25 -10.82 11.89 12.86
C ASP A 25 -9.38 12.07 13.39
N SER A 26 -8.67 10.98 13.66
CA SER A 26 -7.30 11.01 14.19
C SER A 26 -6.40 9.95 13.58
N CYS A 27 -5.10 10.25 13.49
CA CYS A 27 -4.11 9.33 12.98
C CYS A 27 -3.65 8.35 14.07
N ALA A 28 -3.87 7.05 13.89
CA ALA A 28 -3.48 6.04 14.87
C ALA A 28 -1.95 5.80 14.99
N VAL A 29 -1.13 6.43 14.13
CA VAL A 29 0.34 6.31 14.21
C VAL A 29 0.94 7.39 15.10
N CYS A 30 0.52 8.65 14.93
CA CYS A 30 1.02 9.76 15.73
C CYS A 30 0.08 10.19 16.86
N LEU A 31 -1.14 9.65 16.90
CA LEU A 31 -2.19 9.93 17.87
C LEU A 31 -2.71 11.38 17.87
N TYR A 32 -2.44 12.14 16.81
CA TYR A 32 -2.98 13.49 16.61
C TYR A 32 -4.22 13.48 15.73
N GLU A 33 -5.13 14.41 15.99
CA GLU A 33 -6.29 14.70 15.15
C GLU A 33 -5.86 15.18 13.75
N PHE A 34 -6.70 14.92 12.75
CA PHE A 34 -6.49 15.45 11.40
C PHE A 34 -6.96 16.92 11.34
N ASP A 35 -6.05 17.80 10.95
CA ASP A 35 -6.43 19.16 10.55
C ASP A 35 -7.16 19.12 9.19
N GLY A 36 -8.00 20.11 8.88
CA GLY A 36 -8.71 20.18 7.60
C GLY A 36 -7.76 20.17 6.40
N GLU A 37 -6.61 20.83 6.52
CA GLU A 37 -5.59 20.87 5.46
C GLU A 37 -4.63 19.68 5.49
N ALA A 38 -4.80 18.74 6.43
CA ALA A 38 -3.88 17.64 6.60
C ALA A 38 -3.86 16.73 5.36
N GLU A 39 -2.67 16.49 4.82
CA GLU A 39 -2.45 15.48 3.79
C GLU A 39 -2.54 14.08 4.39
N ILE A 40 -3.53 13.32 3.94
CA ILE A 40 -3.78 11.95 4.39
C ILE A 40 -3.67 10.96 3.24
N ARG A 41 -3.41 9.70 3.60
CA ARG A 41 -3.53 8.54 2.72
C ARG A 41 -4.60 7.62 3.27
N ARG A 42 -5.57 7.27 2.43
CA ARG A 42 -6.59 6.26 2.72
C ARG A 42 -6.22 4.96 2.02
N LEU A 43 -6.08 3.88 2.79
CA LEU A 43 -5.77 2.57 2.24
C LEU A 43 -6.98 2.01 1.48
N THR A 44 -6.80 1.55 0.25
CA THR A 44 -7.88 1.01 -0.59
C THR A 44 -8.45 -0.31 -0.01
N ASN A 45 -7.57 -1.15 0.57
CA ASN A 45 -7.92 -2.50 1.03
C ASN A 45 -8.74 -2.51 2.33
N CYS A 46 -8.45 -1.60 3.26
CA CYS A 46 -9.09 -1.58 4.59
C CYS A 46 -9.74 -0.23 4.95
N ARG A 47 -9.63 0.78 4.08
CA ARG A 47 -10.20 2.14 4.25
C ARG A 47 -9.70 2.93 5.44
N HIS A 48 -8.70 2.43 6.19
CA HIS A 48 -8.03 3.17 7.26
C HIS A 48 -7.24 4.36 6.71
N ILE A 49 -7.15 5.41 7.52
CA ILE A 49 -6.63 6.72 7.14
C ILE A 49 -5.47 7.08 8.08
N PHE A 50 -4.41 7.60 7.50
CA PHE A 50 -3.22 8.05 8.23
C PHE A 50 -2.69 9.34 7.58
N HIS A 51 -1.94 10.14 8.34
CA HIS A 51 -1.16 11.22 7.73
C HIS A 51 -0.21 10.61 6.68
N ARG A 52 -0.06 11.32 5.55
CA ARG A 52 0.88 10.97 4.49
C ARG A 52 2.27 10.68 5.07
N SER A 53 2.79 11.59 5.88
CA SER A 53 4.11 11.49 6.50
C SER A 53 4.24 10.30 7.46
N CYS A 54 3.20 10.00 8.24
CA CYS A 54 3.19 8.87 9.16
C CYS A 54 3.22 7.53 8.42
N LEU A 55 2.39 7.38 7.39
CA LEU A 55 2.37 6.16 6.58
C LEU A 55 3.65 6.03 5.74
N ASP A 56 4.17 7.13 5.20
CA ASP A 56 5.43 7.15 4.46
C ASP A 56 6.61 6.68 5.33
N ARG A 57 6.69 7.16 6.59
CA ARG A 57 7.70 6.69 7.55
C ARG A 57 7.51 5.22 7.91
N TRP A 58 6.28 4.78 8.11
CA TRP A 58 5.97 3.37 8.36
C TRP A 58 6.52 2.47 7.25
N MET A 59 6.29 2.84 5.98
CA MET A 59 6.80 2.11 4.82
C MET A 59 8.33 2.16 4.70
N GLN A 60 8.99 3.24 5.15
CA GLN A 60 10.46 3.33 5.18
C GLN A 60 11.09 2.37 6.18
N HIS A 61 10.35 1.92 7.20
CA HIS A 61 10.78 0.89 8.15
C HIS A 61 10.45 -0.54 7.68
N ASP A 62 10.38 -0.73 6.36
CA ASP A 62 10.09 -2.00 5.68
C ASP A 62 8.74 -2.64 6.07
N GLN A 63 7.79 -1.82 6.52
CA GLN A 63 6.44 -2.28 6.84
C GLN A 63 5.51 -2.11 5.64
N ARG A 64 4.93 -3.23 5.18
CA ARG A 64 3.98 -3.25 4.04
C ARG A 64 2.55 -3.60 4.46
N THR A 65 2.20 -3.35 5.72
CA THR A 65 0.89 -3.64 6.29
C THR A 65 0.27 -2.40 6.92
N CYS A 66 -1.06 -2.40 7.06
CA CYS A 66 -1.80 -1.37 7.75
C CYS A 66 -1.39 -1.32 9.25
N PRO A 67 -1.03 -0.14 9.80
CA PRO A 67 -0.70 -0.01 11.22
C PRO A 67 -1.84 -0.40 12.19
N LEU A 68 -3.10 -0.36 11.72
CA LEU A 68 -4.27 -0.66 12.55
C LEU A 68 -4.69 -2.13 12.49
N CYS A 69 -4.83 -2.69 11.29
CA CYS A 69 -5.43 -4.01 11.10
C CYS A 69 -4.50 -5.03 10.44
N ARG A 70 -3.25 -4.66 10.15
CA ARG A 70 -2.22 -5.49 9.53
C ARG A 70 -2.55 -6.01 8.12
N THR A 71 -3.66 -5.59 7.51
CA THR A 71 -3.96 -5.86 6.10
C THR A 71 -2.83 -5.32 5.21
N PRO A 72 -2.36 -6.06 4.19
CA PRO A 72 -1.35 -5.58 3.25
C PRO A 72 -1.74 -4.24 2.61
N LEU A 73 -0.77 -3.35 2.44
CA LEU A 73 -0.98 -2.04 1.81
C LEU A 73 -1.25 -2.16 0.31
N ILE A 74 -0.71 -3.20 -0.34
CA ILE A 74 -0.87 -3.52 -1.76
C ILE A 74 -1.45 -4.94 -1.85
N PRO A 75 -2.51 -5.16 -2.66
CA PRO A 75 -3.00 -6.51 -2.98
C PRO A 75 -1.90 -7.38 -3.59
N ASP A 76 -1.85 -8.66 -3.26
CA ASP A 76 -0.82 -9.59 -3.79
C ASP A 76 -0.81 -9.62 -5.33
N GLU A 77 -1.98 -9.48 -5.98
CA GLU A 77 -2.12 -9.39 -7.45
C GLU A 77 -1.33 -8.22 -8.08
N LEU A 78 -1.12 -7.13 -7.34
CA LEU A 78 -0.31 -6.00 -7.79
C LEU A 78 1.17 -6.20 -7.45
N GLN A 79 1.51 -7.01 -6.43
CA GLN A 79 2.91 -7.28 -6.08
C GLN A 79 3.68 -7.94 -7.22
N ASP A 80 3.04 -8.86 -7.97
CA ASP A 80 3.65 -9.50 -9.13
C ASP A 80 3.98 -8.47 -10.21
N SER A 81 3.06 -7.55 -10.53
CA SER A 81 3.32 -6.46 -11.49
C SER A 81 4.37 -5.46 -11.00
N PHE A 82 4.50 -5.25 -9.68
CA PHE A 82 5.56 -4.42 -9.09
C PHE A 82 6.92 -5.09 -9.16
N ASN A 83 6.98 -6.39 -8.88
CA ASN A 83 8.18 -7.18 -9.08
C ASN A 83 8.56 -7.19 -10.56
N GLU A 84 7.65 -7.49 -11.49
CA GLU A 84 7.95 -7.45 -12.92
C GLU A 84 8.52 -6.10 -13.38
N ARG A 85 7.95 -4.98 -12.93
CA ARG A 85 8.47 -3.64 -13.26
C ARG A 85 9.79 -3.31 -12.56
N PHE A 86 10.00 -3.79 -11.33
CA PHE A 86 11.25 -3.63 -10.59
C PHE A 86 12.39 -4.46 -11.22
N TRP A 87 12.10 -5.68 -11.69
CA TRP A 87 13.06 -6.57 -12.32
C TRP A 87 13.38 -6.13 -13.76
N ALA A 88 12.38 -5.59 -14.48
CA ALA A 88 12.58 -4.94 -15.78
C ALA A 88 13.44 -3.66 -15.68
N ALA A 89 13.22 -2.84 -14.65
CA ALA A 89 14.00 -1.62 -14.42
C ALA A 89 15.42 -1.90 -13.91
N ALA A 90 15.64 -3.03 -13.22
CA ALA A 90 16.94 -3.43 -12.70
C ALA A 90 17.84 -4.13 -13.74
N ALA A 91 17.35 -4.39 -14.97
CA ALA A 91 18.06 -5.14 -16.02
C ALA A 91 18.61 -6.51 -15.56
N ILE A 92 18.05 -7.08 -14.48
CA ILE A 92 18.31 -8.46 -14.07
C ILE A 92 17.19 -9.29 -14.69
N ILE A 93 17.45 -9.82 -15.86
CA ILE A 93 16.68 -10.91 -16.45
C ILE A 93 17.25 -12.20 -15.85
N PRO A 94 16.59 -12.91 -14.92
CA PRO A 94 16.71 -14.35 -14.94
C PRO A 94 15.93 -14.78 -16.19
N ASP A 95 16.64 -15.38 -17.11
CA ASP A 95 16.11 -15.98 -18.33
C ASP A 95 14.72 -16.59 -18.07
N SER A 96 13.74 -16.19 -18.90
CA SER A 96 12.33 -16.57 -18.81
C SER A 96 12.09 -18.08 -19.02
N SER A 97 13.13 -18.90 -19.01
CA SER A 97 13.07 -20.35 -19.04
C SER A 97 12.85 -20.99 -17.66
N PHE A 98 13.05 -20.29 -16.54
CA PHE A 98 12.97 -20.92 -15.21
C PHE A 98 11.55 -21.05 -14.64
N PHE A 99 10.60 -20.19 -14.99
CA PHE A 99 9.26 -20.22 -14.36
C PHE A 99 8.33 -21.33 -14.89
N SER A 100 8.72 -22.03 -15.96
CA SER A 100 7.92 -23.11 -16.53
C SER A 100 8.15 -24.48 -15.88
N SER A 101 9.21 -24.67 -15.08
CA SER A 101 9.59 -26.01 -14.59
C SER A 101 9.09 -26.35 -13.18
N GLU A 102 8.83 -25.38 -12.29
CA GLU A 102 8.36 -25.68 -10.93
C GLU A 102 6.84 -25.81 -10.79
N TYR A 103 6.02 -25.21 -11.68
CA TYR A 103 4.56 -25.39 -11.63
C TYR A 103 4.09 -26.78 -12.10
N HIS A 104 4.93 -27.52 -12.83
CA HIS A 104 4.56 -28.86 -13.32
C HIS A 104 4.76 -30.00 -12.31
N SER A 105 5.24 -29.71 -11.08
CA SER A 105 5.53 -30.75 -10.08
C SER A 105 4.59 -30.78 -8.88
N LEU A 106 3.53 -29.96 -8.85
CA LEU A 106 2.55 -29.93 -7.74
C LEU A 106 1.15 -30.42 -8.17
N SER A 107 1.08 -31.55 -8.87
CA SER A 107 -0.12 -32.40 -8.85
C SER A 107 0.13 -33.58 -7.90
N PRO A 108 -0.50 -33.62 -6.71
CA PRO A 108 -0.54 -34.84 -5.92
C PRO A 108 -1.44 -35.87 -6.63
N THR A 109 -0.97 -37.12 -6.61
CA THR A 109 -1.60 -38.35 -7.11
C THR A 109 -3.03 -38.56 -6.63
#